data_AF-A0A415CXS5-F1
#
_entry.id   AF-A0A415CXS5-F1
#
_cell.length_a   1.000
_cell.length_b   1.000
_cell.length_c   1.000
_cell.angle_alpha   90.00
_cell.angle_beta   90.00
_cell.angle_gamma   90.00
#
_symmetry.space_group_name_H-M   'P 1'
#
loop_
_entity.id
_entity.type
_entity.pdbx_description
1 polymer ?
#
loop_
_entity_poly.entity_id
_entity_poly.type
_entity_poly.pdbx_seq_one_letter_code
_entity_poly.pdbx_strand_id
1 'polypeptide(L)'
;MKKSVTSEELSRTAKRVAQSKRFKSLQQRKDYVLNELPECPPLLCLNELANKSKLPYQLLRRLIIEENKIPYVKISSKYYINYNHFLQYMDELS
;
A
#
# COMPACT_ATOMS: atom_id res chain seq x y z
N MET A 1 -42.26 -9.19 -31.39
CA MET A 1 -41.29 -10.26 -31.71
C MET A 1 -40.24 -10.33 -30.59
N LYS A 2 -40.09 -11.46 -29.89
CA LYS A 2 -38.99 -11.65 -28.92
C LYS A 2 -37.72 -11.99 -29.72
N LYS A 3 -36.66 -11.19 -29.57
CA LYS A 3 -35.35 -11.49 -30.16
C LYS A 3 -34.81 -12.78 -29.53
N SER A 4 -34.64 -13.84 -30.32
CA SER A 4 -33.96 -15.05 -29.87
C SER A 4 -32.46 -14.74 -29.84
N VAL A 5 -31.89 -14.65 -28.64
CA VAL A 5 -30.47 -14.32 -28.43
C VAL A 5 -29.70 -15.63 -28.33
N THR A 6 -28.59 -15.77 -29.06
CA THR A 6 -27.78 -16.99 -29.02
C THR A 6 -26.99 -17.08 -27.71
N SER A 7 -26.62 -18.29 -27.30
CA SER A 7 -25.82 -18.54 -26.08
C SER A 7 -24.49 -17.80 -26.08
N GLU A 8 -23.88 -17.60 -27.24
CA GLU A 8 -22.63 -16.86 -27.41
C GLU A 8 -22.79 -15.35 -27.18
N GLU A 9 -23.89 -14.75 -27.65
CA GLU A 9 -24.23 -13.35 -27.43
C GLU A 9 -24.49 -13.07 -25.94
N LEU A 10 -25.17 -14.00 -25.26
CA LEU A 10 -25.37 -13.96 -23.81
C LEU A 10 -24.03 -14.01 -23.05
N SER A 11 -23.13 -14.91 -23.43
CA SER A 11 -21.80 -15.04 -22.81
C SER A 11 -20.92 -13.81 -23.02
N ARG A 12 -20.90 -13.22 -24.23
CA ARG A 12 -20.16 -11.98 -24.52
C ARG A 12 -20.68 -10.80 -23.69
N THR A 13 -22.00 -10.71 -23.55
CA THR A 13 -22.65 -9.66 -22.75
C THR A 13 -22.32 -9.81 -21.26
N ALA A 14 -22.37 -11.03 -20.74
CA ALA A 14 -22.00 -11.33 -19.35
C ALA A 14 -20.54 -10.98 -19.04
N LYS A 15 -19.59 -11.34 -19.92
CA LYS A 15 -18.17 -10.96 -19.78
C LYS A 15 -17.98 -9.45 -19.76
N ARG A 16 -18.66 -8.71 -20.65
CA ARG A 16 -18.59 -7.24 -20.69
C ARG A 16 -19.14 -6.61 -19.41
N VAL A 17 -20.24 -7.13 -18.86
CA VAL A 17 -20.81 -6.67 -17.59
C VAL A 17 -19.87 -6.98 -16.41
N ALA A 18 -19.24 -8.16 -16.37
CA ALA A 18 -18.28 -8.49 -15.33
C ALA A 18 -17.06 -7.56 -15.36
N GLN A 19 -16.53 -7.28 -16.55
CA GLN A 19 -15.43 -6.33 -16.74
C GLN A 19 -15.84 -4.91 -16.29
N SER A 20 -17.01 -4.42 -16.71
CA SER A 20 -17.46 -3.08 -16.32
C SER A 20 -17.65 -2.93 -14.81
N LYS A 21 -18.18 -3.96 -14.13
CA LYS A 21 -18.25 -3.99 -12.66
C LYS A 21 -16.87 -3.94 -12.01
N ARG A 22 -15.90 -4.69 -12.53
CA ARG A 22 -14.52 -4.68 -12.03
C ARG A 22 -13.88 -3.30 -12.19
N PHE A 23 -14.02 -2.67 -13.35
CA PHE A 23 -13.51 -1.31 -13.57
C PHE A 23 -14.15 -0.30 -12.63
N LYS A 24 -15.48 -0.34 -12.46
CA LYS A 24 -16.19 0.52 -11.49
C LYS A 24 -15.66 0.33 -10.06
N SER A 25 -15.46 -0.91 -9.62
CA SER A 25 -14.91 -1.19 -8.29
C SER A 25 -13.48 -0.67 -8.13
N LEU A 26 -12.62 -0.82 -9.14
CA LEU A 26 -11.28 -0.26 -9.12
C LEU A 26 -11.31 1.27 -9.07
N GLN A 27 -12.22 1.90 -9.80
CA GLN A 27 -12.38 3.35 -9.78
C GLN A 27 -12.83 3.84 -8.40
N GLN A 28 -13.86 3.22 -7.81
CA GLN A 28 -14.31 3.54 -6.45
C GLN A 28 -13.20 3.44 -5.41
N ARG A 29 -12.34 2.40 -5.49
CA ARG A 29 -11.19 2.27 -4.59
C ARG A 29 -10.17 3.38 -4.79
N LYS A 30 -9.92 3.80 -6.03
CA LYS A 30 -9.03 4.92 -6.33
C LYS A 30 -9.61 6.23 -5.79
N ASP A 31 -10.90 6.47 -6.03
CA ASP A 31 -11.59 7.68 -5.60
C ASP A 31 -11.58 7.79 -4.06
N TYR A 32 -11.81 6.68 -3.35
CA TYR A 32 -11.69 6.61 -1.88
C TYR A 32 -10.28 6.99 -1.41
N VAL A 33 -9.24 6.40 -2.03
CA VAL A 33 -7.84 6.68 -1.66
C VAL A 33 -7.46 8.14 -1.92
N LEU A 34 -7.98 8.73 -3.01
CA LEU A 34 -7.63 10.10 -3.40
C LEU A 34 -8.40 11.18 -2.63
N ASN A 35 -9.65 10.89 -2.25
CA ASN A 35 -10.55 11.90 -1.70
C ASN A 35 -10.84 11.76 -0.21
N GLU A 36 -10.78 10.54 0.34
CA GLU A 36 -11.20 10.26 1.73
C GLU A 36 -10.03 9.94 2.66
N LEU A 37 -8.95 9.35 2.13
CA LEU A 37 -7.80 9.02 2.96
C LEU A 37 -6.93 10.25 3.24
N PRO A 38 -6.36 10.37 4.45
CA PRO A 38 -5.39 11.40 4.76
C PRO A 38 -4.12 11.22 3.91
N GLU A 39 -3.36 12.31 3.78
CA GLU A 39 -2.09 12.29 3.06
C GLU A 39 -1.16 11.19 3.61
N CYS A 40 -0.56 10.43 2.69
CA CYS A 40 0.30 9.30 3.05
C CYS A 40 1.48 9.80 3.89
N PRO A 41 1.73 9.21 5.08
CA PRO A 41 2.87 9.62 5.90
C PRO A 41 4.20 9.37 5.16
N PRO A 42 5.28 10.08 5.52
CA PRO A 42 6.59 9.89 4.91
C PRO A 42 7.12 8.48 5.22
N LEU A 43 6.94 7.56 4.27
CA LEU A 43 7.46 6.20 4.34
C LEU A 43 8.87 6.16 3.75
N LEU A 44 9.83 5.71 4.56
CA LEU A 44 11.22 5.52 4.12
C LEU A 44 11.57 4.05 4.17
N CYS A 45 12.28 3.57 3.15
CA CYS A 45 12.93 2.27 3.26
C CYS A 45 14.13 2.34 4.21
N LEU A 46 14.58 1.19 4.71
CA LEU A 46 15.73 1.14 5.64
C LEU A 46 16.99 1.85 5.09
N ASN A 47 17.24 1.78 3.78
CA ASN A 47 18.38 2.48 3.16
C ASN A 47 18.21 4.00 3.19
N GLU A 48 17.03 4.50 2.85
CA GLU A 48 16.71 5.93 2.92
C GLU A 48 16.76 6.43 4.36
N LEU A 49 16.24 5.64 5.29
CA LEU A 49 16.29 5.94 6.71
C LEU A 49 17.73 6.01 7.23
N ALA A 50 18.59 5.06 6.85
CA ALA A 50 20.02 5.08 7.19
C ALA A 50 20.70 6.34 6.63
N ASN A 51 20.45 6.67 5.37
CA ASN A 51 21.02 7.84 4.72
C ASN A 51 20.57 9.17 5.36
N LYS A 52 19.30 9.23 5.80
CA LYS A 52 18.68 10.42 6.40
C LYS A 52 19.08 10.60 7.86
N SER A 53 19.00 9.53 8.66
CA SER A 53 19.35 9.54 10.10
C SER A 53 20.85 9.49 10.37
N LYS A 54 21.66 9.14 9.36
CA LYS A 54 23.09 8.83 9.51
C LYS A 54 23.39 7.66 10.45
N LEU A 55 22.39 6.84 10.76
CA LEU A 55 22.56 5.63 11.56
C LEU A 55 22.97 4.43 10.68
N PRO A 56 23.77 3.49 11.21
CA PRO A 56 24.15 2.29 10.48
C PRO A 56 22.93 1.44 10.10
N TYR A 57 22.91 0.93 8.86
CA TYR A 57 21.84 0.07 8.37
C TYR A 57 21.60 -1.16 9.27
N GLN A 58 22.68 -1.80 9.74
CA GLN A 58 22.56 -3.00 10.59
C GLN A 58 21.92 -2.68 11.94
N LEU A 59 22.21 -1.51 12.51
CA LEU A 59 21.58 -1.04 13.74
C LEU A 59 20.06 -0.86 13.52
N LEU A 60 19.69 -0.15 12.45
CA LEU A 60 18.29 0.08 12.10
C LEU A 60 17.55 -1.23 11.83
N ARG A 61 18.17 -2.16 11.11
CA ARG A 61 17.60 -3.48 10.84
C ARG A 61 17.32 -4.23 12.14
N ARG A 62 18.28 -4.28 13.06
CA ARG A 62 18.12 -4.96 14.34
C ARG A 62 16.99 -4.30 15.15
N LEU A 63 17.02 -2.99 15.31
CA LEU A 63 16.04 -2.25 16.10
C LEU A 63 14.60 -2.38 15.57
N ILE A 64 14.44 -2.23 14.25
CA ILE A 64 13.12 -2.17 13.60
C ILE A 64 12.57 -3.58 13.35
N ILE A 65 13.39 -4.51 12.89
CA ILE A 65 12.92 -5.83 12.44
C ILE A 65 13.13 -6.91 13.50
N GLU A 66 14.32 -7.00 14.09
CA GLU A 66 14.65 -8.07 15.03
C GLU A 66 14.04 -7.80 16.42
N GLU A 67 14.16 -6.56 16.89
CA GLU A 67 13.65 -6.11 18.19
C GLU A 67 12.23 -5.54 18.10
N ASN A 68 11.72 -5.37 16.88
CA ASN A 68 10.35 -4.94 16.55
C ASN A 68 9.91 -3.67 17.30
N LYS A 69 10.84 -2.72 17.49
CA LYS A 69 10.63 -1.50 18.28
C LYS A 69 9.80 -0.45 17.55
N ILE A 70 9.85 -0.45 16.21
CA ILE A 70 9.15 0.54 15.37
C ILE A 70 8.30 -0.21 14.35
N PRO A 71 7.01 0.13 14.21
CA PRO A 71 6.14 -0.48 13.20
C PRO A 71 6.67 -0.29 11.78
N TYR A 72 6.59 -1.35 10.98
CA TYR A 72 6.99 -1.33 9.58
C TYR A 72 6.00 -2.08 8.70
N VAL A 73 6.01 -1.76 7.40
CA VAL A 73 5.30 -2.49 6.36
C VAL A 73 6.30 -3.14 5.42
N LYS A 74 6.17 -4.45 5.22
CA LYS A 74 6.99 -5.17 4.24
C LYS A 74 6.29 -5.20 2.89
N ILE A 75 6.91 -4.61 1.88
CA ILE A 75 6.44 -4.64 0.48
C ILE A 75 7.51 -5.34 -0.34
N SER A 76 7.20 -6.55 -0.82
CA SER A 76 8.16 -7.43 -1.49
C SER A 76 9.39 -7.72 -0.59
N SER A 77 10.58 -7.35 -1.02
CA SER A 77 11.85 -7.51 -0.28
C SER A 77 12.24 -6.31 0.58
N LYS A 78 11.48 -5.22 0.53
CA LYS A 78 11.81 -3.96 1.22
C LYS A 78 10.91 -3.75 2.45
N TYR A 79 11.49 -3.08 3.45
CA TYR A 79 10.82 -2.68 4.68
C TYR A 79 10.65 -1.17 4.66
N TYR A 80 9.41 -0.71 4.81
CA TYR A 80 9.02 0.70 4.82
C TYR A 80 8.58 1.11 6.23
N ILE A 81 9.10 2.23 6.69
CA ILE A 81 8.89 2.75 8.04
C ILE A 81 8.31 4.16 7.93
N ASN A 82 7.29 4.44 8.72
CA ASN A 82 6.80 5.80 8.89
C ASN A 82 7.86 6.62 9.64
N TYR A 83 8.42 7.62 8.97
CA TYR A 83 9.49 8.44 9.53
C TYR A 83 9.06 9.16 10.81
N ASN A 84 7.78 9.51 10.96
CA ASN A 84 7.29 10.16 12.18
C ASN A 84 7.33 9.20 13.39
N HIS A 85 6.99 7.92 13.21
CA HIS A 85 7.12 6.94 14.29
C HIS A 85 8.58 6.69 14.67
N PHE A 86 9.47 6.75 13.69
CA PHE A 86 10.90 6.68 13.97
C PHE A 86 11.37 7.87 14.81
N LEU A 87 10.95 9.10 14.47
CA LEU A 87 11.28 10.28 15.27
C LEU A 87 10.73 10.20 16.69
N GLN A 88 9.45 9.82 16.84
CA GLN A 88 8.82 9.62 18.14
C GLN A 88 9.62 8.64 19.02
N TYR A 89 10.01 7.49 18.45
CA TYR A 89 10.81 6.51 19.16
C TYR A 89 12.19 7.04 19.56
N MET A 90 12.84 7.86 18.72
CA MET A 90 14.13 8.47 19.05
C MET A 90 14.00 9.53 20.15
N ASP A 91 12.91 10.28 20.16
CA ASP A 91 12.61 11.25 21.21
C ASP A 91 12.36 10.55 22.56
N GLU A 92 11.69 9.39 22.56
CA GLU A 92 11.47 8.56 23.76
C GLU A 92 12.77 7.98 24.36
N LEU A 93 13.85 7.90 23.57
CA LEU A 93 15.16 7.42 24.02
C LEU A 93 16.06 8.52 24.61
N SER A 94 15.68 9.80 24.46
CA SER A 94 16.45 10.97 24.92
C SER A 94 16.10 11.35 26.36
#